data_AF-A0A9E0IIN9-F1
#
_entry.id   AF-A0A9E0IIN9-F1
#
_cell.length_a   1.000
_cell.length_b   1.000
_cell.length_c   1.000
_cell.angle_alpha   90.00
_cell.angle_beta   90.00
_cell.angle_gamma   90.00
#
_symmetry.space_group_name_H-M   'P 1'
#
loop_
_entity.id
_entity.type
_entity.pdbx_description
1 polymer ?
#
loop_
_entity_poly.entity_id
_entity_poly.type
_entity_poly.pdbx_seq_one_letter_code
_entity_poly.pdbx_strand_id
1 'polypeptide(L)' 'MPTTPLSLRGRALRLLSGREYARLELERKLAPFEEAPGSLAGVLDDLQARGFISEQRVVESLLNRRAAKLGAAR' A
#
# COMPACT_ATOMS: atom_id res chain seq x y z
N MET A 1 -10.25 -27.12 -7.93
CA MET A 1 -9.22 -26.84 -6.91
C MET A 1 -9.68 -25.61 -6.13
N PRO A 2 -9.77 -25.63 -4.79
CA PRO A 2 -10.14 -24.44 -4.03
C PRO A 2 -9.03 -23.41 -4.20
N THR A 3 -9.34 -22.29 -4.84
CA THR A 3 -8.41 -21.15 -4.89
C THR A 3 -8.44 -20.51 -3.51
N THR A 4 -7.50 -20.91 -2.65
CA THR A 4 -7.32 -20.28 -1.33
C THR A 4 -7.32 -18.76 -1.53
N PRO A 5 -8.19 -18.01 -0.83
CA PRO A 5 -8.20 -16.56 -0.97
C PRO A 5 -6.80 -16.04 -0.67
N LEU A 6 -6.21 -15.34 -1.65
CA LEU A 6 -4.87 -14.78 -1.52
C LEU A 6 -4.86 -13.80 -0.36
N SER A 7 -3.91 -13.99 0.57
CA SER A 7 -3.63 -13.01 1.62
C SER A 7 -3.29 -11.64 1.03
N LEU A 8 -3.40 -10.57 1.83
CA LEU A 8 -3.01 -9.22 1.42
C LEU A 8 -1.64 -9.16 0.73
N ARG A 9 -0.65 -9.89 1.29
CA ARG A 9 0.69 -10.02 0.70
C ARG A 9 0.65 -10.72 -0.67
N GLY A 10 -0.09 -11.82 -0.79
CA GLY A 10 -0.22 -12.54 -2.07
C GLY A 10 -0.88 -11.69 -3.16
N ARG A 11 -1.90 -10.89 -2.79
CA ARG A 11 -2.53 -9.93 -3.71
C ARG A 11 -1.57 -8.81 -4.12
N ALA A 12 -0.81 -8.26 -3.17
CA ALA A 12 0.20 -7.24 -3.45
C ALA A 12 1.30 -7.73 -4.39
N LEU A 13 1.85 -8.92 -4.14
CA LEU A 13 2.87 -9.54 -5.00
C LEU A 13 2.35 -9.81 -6.42
N ARG A 14 1.10 -10.25 -6.55
CA ARG A 14 0.46 -10.45 -7.87
C ARG A 14 0.27 -9.15 -8.64
N LEU A 15 0.05 -8.03 -7.96
CA LEU A 15 0.02 -6.72 -8.59
C LEU A 15 1.44 -6.36 -9.07
N LEU A 16 2.40 -6.41 -8.16
CA LEU A 16 3.80 -6.05 -8.43
C LEU A 16 4.47 -6.91 -9.51
N SER A 17 4.04 -8.16 -9.70
CA SER A 17 4.55 -9.01 -10.78
C SER A 17 4.15 -8.54 -12.18
N GLY A 18 3.06 -7.77 -12.30
CA GLY A 18 2.56 -7.30 -13.60
C GLY A 18 3.09 -5.93 -14.01
N ARG A 19 3.38 -5.06 -13.04
CA ARG A 19 3.98 -3.72 -13.22
C ARG A 19 4.46 -3.18 -11.88
N GLU A 20 5.34 -2.19 -11.91
CA GLU A 20 5.63 -1.39 -10.70
C GLU A 20 4.39 -0.62 -10.25
N TYR A 21 4.05 -0.74 -8.97
CA TYR A 21 2.97 0.00 -8.32
C TYR A 21 3.52 0.84 -7.18
N ALA A 22 3.02 2.06 -7.03
CA ALA A 22 3.30 2.86 -5.86
C ALA A 22 2.53 2.37 -4.63
N ARG A 23 3.03 2.65 -3.42
CA ARG A 23 2.37 2.30 -2.15
C ARG A 23 0.91 2.74 -2.10
N LEU A 24 0.61 3.98 -2.51
CA LEU A 24 -0.76 4.51 -2.49
C LEU A 24 -1.70 3.76 -3.45
N GLU A 25 -1.21 3.32 -4.61
CA GLU A 25 -2.00 2.51 -5.54
C GLU A 25 -2.29 1.13 -4.93
N LEU A 26 -1.30 0.51 -4.28
CA LEU A 26 -1.49 -0.74 -3.57
C LEU A 26 -2.47 -0.56 -2.40
N GLU A 27 -2.36 0.52 -1.61
CA GLU A 27 -3.31 0.84 -0.54
C GLU A 27 -4.73 0.92 -1.09
N ARG A 28 -4.97 1.69 -2.16
CA ARG A 28 -6.31 1.84 -2.74
C ARG A 28 -6.87 0.53 -3.29
N LYS A 29 -6.03 -0.29 -3.93
CA LYS A 29 -6.43 -1.59 -4.51
C LYS A 29 -6.65 -2.66 -3.46
N LEU A 30 -5.95 -2.58 -2.33
CA LEU A 30 -5.98 -3.59 -1.27
C LEU A 30 -6.83 -3.18 -0.07
N ALA A 31 -7.24 -1.91 0.04
CA ALA A 31 -8.17 -1.42 1.06
C ALA A 31 -9.46 -2.25 1.18
N PRO A 32 -10.10 -2.71 0.08
CA PRO A 32 -11.30 -3.56 0.19
C PRO A 32 -11.03 -4.94 0.80
N PHE A 33 -9.76 -5.32 0.86
CA PHE A 33 -9.29 -6.61 1.33
C PHE A 33 -8.61 -6.53 2.70
N GLU A 34 -8.60 -5.35 3.32
CA GLU A 34 -8.11 -5.15 4.66
C GLU A 34 -9.11 -5.74 5.67
N GLU A 35 -8.75 -6.86 6.27
CA GLU A 35 -9.58 -7.55 7.27
C GLU A 35 -9.42 -6.95 8.68
N ALA A 36 -8.24 -6.39 8.97
CA ALA A 36 -7.94 -5.74 10.23
C ALA A 36 -7.25 -4.40 9.98
N PRO A 37 -7.68 -3.31 10.65
CA PRO A 37 -7.10 -1.99 10.46
C PRO A 37 -5.60 -2.02 10.79
N GLY A 38 -4.77 -1.61 9.82
CA GLY A 38 -3.32 -1.59 9.95
C GLY A 38 -2.61 -2.83 9.40
N SER A 39 -3.32 -3.94 9.13
CA SER A 39 -2.72 -5.12 8.48
C SER A 39 -2.24 -4.78 7.06
N LEU A 40 -2.96 -3.93 6.34
CA LEU A 40 -2.54 -3.49 5.02
C LEU A 40 -1.26 -2.64 5.10
N ALA A 41 -1.20 -1.70 6.04
CA ALA A 41 -0.01 -0.87 6.24
C ALA A 41 1.22 -1.72 6.54
N GLY A 42 1.12 -2.68 7.46
CA GLY A 42 2.24 -3.57 7.80
C GLY A 42 2.73 -4.43 6.63
N VAL A 43 1.82 -4.92 5.78
CA VAL A 43 2.20 -5.67 4.57
C VAL A 43 2.93 -4.77 3.58
N LEU A 44 2.48 -3.54 3.40
CA LEU A 44 3.13 -2.59 2.48
C LEU A 44 4.48 -2.12 3.01
N ASP A 45 4.63 -1.92 4.31
CA ASP A 45 5.92 -1.62 4.95
C ASP A 45 6.92 -2.76 4.75
N ASP A 46 6.50 -4.01 4.96
CA ASP A 46 7.36 -5.19 4.73
C ASP A 46 7.76 -5.34 3.24
N LEU A 47 6.86 -5.05 2.30
CA LEU A 47 7.17 -5.05 0.87
C LEU A 47 8.12 -3.92 0.47
N GLN A 48 7.95 -2.74 1.05
CA GLN A 48 8.86 -1.60 0.83
C GLN A 48 10.25 -1.89 1.40
N ALA A 49 10.34 -2.41 2.62
CA ALA A 49 11.61 -2.78 3.25
C ALA A 49 12.39 -3.85 2.48
N ARG A 50 11.67 -4.72 1.75
CA ARG A 50 12.26 -5.73 0.85
C ARG A 50 12.63 -5.19 -0.53
N GLY A 51 12.37 -3.90 -0.81
CA GLY A 51 12.65 -3.26 -2.09
C GLY A 51 11.66 -3.56 -3.20
N PHE A 52 10.49 -4.15 -2.89
CA PHE A 52 9.44 -4.39 -3.89
C PHE A 52 8.65 -3.14 -4.28
N ILE A 53 8.74 -2.07 -3.48
CA ILE A 53 8.05 -0.79 -3.71
C ILE A 53 9.10 0.31 -3.75
N SER A 54 9.20 1.03 -4.87
CA SER A 54 10.13 2.17 -5.02
C SER A 54 9.74 3.35 -4.12
N GLU A 55 10.63 3.70 -3.17
CA GLU A 55 10.45 4.80 -2.20
C GLU A 55 10.38 6.20 -2.83
N GLN A 56 10.83 6.35 -4.08
CA GLN A 56 10.94 7.66 -4.75
C GLN A 56 9.59 8.37 -4.95
N ARG A 57 8.45 7.66 -4.93
CA ARG A 57 7.09 8.25 -4.94
C ARG A 57 6.40 8.33 -3.56
N VAL A 58 7.06 7.88 -2.50
CA VAL A 58 6.47 7.73 -1.15
C VAL A 58 6.46 9.05 -0.37
N VAL A 59 7.50 9.88 -0.52
CA VAL A 59 7.63 11.15 0.21
C VAL A 59 6.52 12.12 -0.17
N GLU A 60 6.19 12.25 -1.46
CA GLU A 60 5.14 13.17 -1.92
C GLU A 60 3.74 12.81 -1.40
N SER A 61 3.44 11.53 -1.19
CA SER A 61 2.11 11.11 -0.71
C SER A 61 1.93 11.33 0.80
N LEU A 62 2.99 11.12 1.58
CA LEU A 62 2.97 11.42 3.02
C LEU A 62 3.00 12.93 3.30
N LEU A 63 3.76 13.69 2.50
CA LEU A 63 3.78 15.15 2.58
C LEU A 63 2.39 15.73 2.24
N ASN A 64 1.73 15.23 1.18
CA ASN A 64 0.39 15.69 0.79
C ASN A 64 -0.69 15.36 1.84
N ARG A 65 -0.66 14.18 2.47
CA ARG A 65 -1.62 13.86 3.55
C ARG A 65 -1.38 14.68 4.83
N ARG A 66 -0.12 14.98 5.18
CA ARG A 66 0.19 15.87 6.32
C ARG A 66 -0.17 17.33 6.04
N ALA A 67 0.06 17.80 4.81
CA ALA A 67 -0.33 19.14 4.39
C ALA A 67 -1.86 19.34 4.42
N ALA A 68 -2.64 18.35 3.96
CA ALA A 68 -4.10 18.41 4.01
C ALA A 68 -4.67 18.49 5.43
N LYS A 69 -3.96 17.96 6.44
CA LYS A 69 -4.41 17.99 7.84
C LYS A 69 -3.95 19.24 8.62
N LEU A 70 -2.97 19.99 8.11
CA LEU A 70 -2.45 21.22 8.73
C LEU A 70 -2.89 22.51 8.00
N GLY A 71 -3.48 22.41 6.80
CA GLY A 71 -4.01 23.56 6.05
C GLY A 71 -5.42 24.01 6.44
N ALA A 72 -6.14 23.23 7.27
CA ALA A 72 -7.52 23.52 7.70
C ALA A 72 -7.61 24.18 9.09
N ALA A 73 -6.55 24.86 9.52
CA ALA A 73 -6.47 25.56 10.81
C ALA A 73 -6.17 27.07 10.64
N ARG A 74 -6.70 27.70 9.59
CA ARG A 74 -6.72 29.16 9.45
C ARG A 74 -8.12 29.70 9.63
#